data_AF-A0A957K834-F1
#
_entry.id   AF-A0A957K834-F1
#
_cell.length_a   1.000
_cell.length_b   1.000
_cell.length_c   1.000
_cell.angle_alpha   90.00
_cell.angle_beta   90.00
_cell.angle_gamma   90.00
#
_symmetry.space_group_name_H-M   'P 1'
#
loop_
_entity.id
_entity.type
_entity.pdbx_description
1 polymer ?
#
loop_
_entity_poly.entity_id
_entity_poly.type
_entity_poly.pdbx_seq_one_letter_code
_entity_poly.pdbx_strand_id
1 'polypeptide(L)'
;MRRSILIGAGALIVGFILGLVWGWVISPVEWTGAGPQDLEPSVRDQYIYNVADLYSQDLNQSRVLQSLELWGDANETICWLAGNEADTAMQDRLLAIAAIKSGNNTGCGEIAVLAGTERPVPAGPGTGSSSNFFLFCVAALLLVAIFGGLIWVMVQRSRANGSADFDDDFGGSSSGGGSPVALVEDDGVGSQAIARFRTSYSRGNDNYDDSFPIENASGDFL
;
A
#
# COMPACT_ATOMS: atom_id res chain seq x y z
N MET A 1 6.89 -30.33 -25.47
CA MET A 1 5.72 -29.43 -25.31
C MET A 1 5.50 -28.97 -23.87
N ARG A 2 5.45 -29.84 -22.85
CA ARG A 2 5.21 -29.40 -21.45
C ARG A 2 6.32 -28.51 -20.86
N ARG A 3 7.60 -28.80 -21.17
CA ARG A 3 8.76 -28.03 -20.69
C ARG A 3 8.82 -26.60 -21.23
N SER A 4 8.44 -26.39 -22.50
CA SER A 4 8.38 -25.05 -23.11
C SER A 4 7.23 -24.20 -22.55
N ILE A 5 6.10 -24.83 -22.18
CA ILE A 5 4.99 -24.14 -21.50
C ILE A 5 5.40 -23.71 -20.08
N LEU A 6 6.12 -24.56 -19.34
CA LEU A 6 6.62 -24.22 -18.00
C LEU A 6 7.63 -23.08 -18.02
N ILE A 7 8.54 -23.06 -19.01
CA ILE A 7 9.51 -21.97 -19.18
C ILE A 7 8.79 -20.66 -19.55
N GLY A 8 7.80 -20.72 -20.46
CA GLY A 8 6.99 -19.55 -20.82
C GLY A 8 6.19 -18.99 -19.65
N ALA A 9 5.56 -19.87 -18.85
CA ALA A 9 4.84 -19.46 -17.64
C ALA A 9 5.77 -18.83 -16.59
N GLY A 10 6.96 -19.42 -16.38
CA GLY A 10 7.96 -18.86 -15.47
C GLY A 10 8.43 -17.46 -15.90
N ALA A 11 8.73 -17.27 -17.20
CA ALA A 11 9.15 -15.98 -17.72
C ALA A 11 8.07 -14.89 -17.57
N LEU A 12 6.80 -15.24 -17.78
CA LEU A 12 5.67 -14.33 -17.58
C LEU A 12 5.56 -13.91 -16.11
N ILE A 13 5.60 -14.87 -15.19
CA ILE A 13 5.48 -14.60 -13.74
C ILE A 13 6.62 -13.69 -13.28
N VAL A 14 7.86 -13.98 -13.70
CA VAL A 14 9.02 -13.15 -13.36
C VAL A 14 8.90 -11.74 -13.95
N GLY A 15 8.47 -11.61 -15.20
CA GLY A 15 8.24 -10.31 -15.83
C GLY A 15 7.15 -9.49 -15.13
N PHE A 16 6.06 -10.15 -14.71
CA PHE A 16 4.97 -9.51 -13.97
C PHE A 16 5.43 -9.02 -12.59
N ILE A 17 6.17 -9.85 -11.85
CA ILE A 17 6.73 -9.46 -10.54
C ILE A 17 7.68 -8.28 -10.70
N LEU A 18 8.58 -8.31 -11.68
CA LEU A 18 9.50 -7.20 -11.94
C LEU A 18 8.77 -5.92 -12.34
N GLY A 19 7.74 -6.01 -13.18
CA GLY A 19 6.92 -4.87 -13.56
C GLY A 19 6.17 -4.26 -12.36
N LEU A 20 5.65 -5.11 -11.46
CA LEU A 20 4.94 -4.65 -10.27
C LEU A 20 5.89 -4.02 -9.26
N VAL A 21 7.06 -4.62 -9.02
CA VAL A 21 8.10 -4.04 -8.17
C VAL A 21 8.55 -2.69 -8.71
N TRP A 22 8.72 -2.56 -10.03
CA TRP A 22 9.05 -1.28 -10.64
C TRP A 22 7.94 -0.25 -10.42
N GLY A 23 6.70 -0.59 -10.75
CA GLY A 23 5.55 0.31 -10.65
C GLY A 23 5.27 0.81 -9.23
N TRP A 24 5.62 0.05 -8.19
CA TRP A 24 5.34 0.41 -6.80
C TRP A 24 6.56 0.92 -6.00
N VAL A 25 7.77 0.42 -6.29
CA VAL A 25 8.99 0.79 -5.53
C VAL A 25 9.75 1.94 -6.18
N ILE A 26 9.83 1.97 -7.51
CA ILE A 26 10.63 2.97 -8.24
C ILE A 26 9.79 4.22 -8.53
N SER A 27 8.49 4.07 -8.77
CA SER A 27 7.58 5.18 -9.07
C SER A 27 6.31 5.08 -8.23
N PRO A 28 6.39 5.31 -6.91
CA PRO A 28 5.19 5.32 -6.08
C PRO A 28 4.20 6.36 -6.60
N VAL A 29 2.91 6.02 -6.57
CA VAL A 29 1.84 6.95 -6.94
C VAL A 29 1.71 7.99 -5.84
N GLU A 30 2.10 9.23 -6.14
CA GLU A 30 1.84 10.38 -5.29
C GLU A 30 0.43 10.89 -5.57
N TRP A 31 -0.45 10.82 -4.56
CA TRP A 31 -1.77 11.45 -4.63
C TRP A 31 -1.59 12.94 -4.35
N THR A 32 -1.66 13.76 -5.39
CA THR A 32 -1.66 15.22 -5.28
C THR A 32 -3.08 15.75 -5.51
N GLY A 33 -3.49 16.79 -4.77
CA GLY A 33 -4.82 17.41 -4.94
C GLY A 33 -5.97 16.72 -4.20
N ALA A 34 -5.88 16.65 -2.87
CA ALA A 34 -6.99 16.27 -1.99
C ALA A 34 -7.36 17.42 -1.03
N GLY A 35 -7.21 18.67 -1.48
CA GLY A 35 -7.53 19.84 -0.69
C GLY A 35 -9.01 20.18 -0.72
N PRO A 36 -9.52 21.04 0.17
CA PRO A 36 -10.91 21.50 0.13
C PRO A 36 -11.31 22.16 -1.21
N GLN A 37 -10.35 22.71 -1.94
CA GLN A 37 -10.54 23.28 -3.27
C GLN A 37 -10.90 22.25 -4.35
N ASP A 38 -10.55 20.97 -4.16
CA ASP A 38 -10.77 19.89 -5.12
C ASP A 38 -12.13 19.19 -4.93
N LEU A 39 -12.90 19.62 -3.92
CA LEU A 39 -14.26 19.13 -3.65
C LEU A 39 -15.23 19.52 -4.78
N GLU A 40 -16.31 18.74 -4.89
CA GLU A 40 -17.49 19.11 -5.68
C GLU A 40 -17.95 20.54 -5.30
N PRO A 41 -18.37 21.39 -6.26
CA PRO A 41 -18.74 22.78 -5.97
C PRO A 41 -19.72 22.94 -4.80
N SER A 42 -20.75 22.10 -4.72
CA SER A 42 -21.73 22.14 -3.63
C SER A 42 -21.11 21.90 -2.25
N VAL A 43 -20.21 20.91 -2.14
CA VAL A 43 -19.53 20.53 -0.90
C VAL A 43 -18.45 21.54 -0.52
N ARG A 44 -17.80 22.11 -1.53
CA ARG A 44 -16.83 23.19 -1.38
C ARG A 44 -17.46 24.43 -0.73
N ASP A 45 -18.64 24.81 -1.20
CA ASP A 45 -19.37 25.95 -0.62
C ASP A 45 -19.82 25.62 0.81
N GLN A 46 -20.36 24.42 1.05
CA GLN A 46 -20.71 23.92 2.38
C GLN A 46 -19.53 23.96 3.37
N TYR A 47 -18.33 23.63 2.89
CA TYR A 47 -17.11 23.70 3.69
C TYR A 47 -16.81 25.13 4.16
N ILE A 48 -16.94 26.12 3.28
CA ILE A 48 -16.75 27.54 3.63
C ILE A 48 -17.78 27.98 4.69
N TYR A 49 -19.06 27.65 4.53
CA TYR A 49 -20.07 27.99 5.54
C TYR A 49 -19.77 27.36 6.90
N ASN A 50 -19.33 26.11 6.91
CA ASN A 50 -18.94 25.43 8.16
C ASN A 50 -17.74 26.09 8.82
N VAL A 51 -16.73 26.51 8.06
CA VAL A 51 -15.58 27.26 8.60
C VAL A 51 -16.03 28.61 9.16
N ALA A 52 -16.93 29.31 8.46
CA ALA A 52 -17.49 30.58 8.92
C ALA A 52 -18.32 30.43 10.21
N ASP A 53 -19.12 29.37 10.31
CA ASP A 53 -19.93 29.07 11.50
C ASP A 53 -19.05 28.69 12.69
N LEU A 54 -18.06 27.80 12.50
CA LEU A 54 -17.10 27.43 13.53
C LEU A 54 -16.30 28.65 14.02
N TYR A 55 -15.90 29.55 13.12
CA TYR A 55 -15.24 30.79 13.51
C TYR A 55 -16.16 31.69 14.35
N SER A 56 -17.46 31.76 14.03
CA SER A 56 -18.41 32.56 14.81
C SER A 56 -18.59 32.05 16.25
N GLN A 57 -18.34 30.75 16.48
CA GLN A 57 -18.43 30.13 17.81
C GLN A 57 -17.11 30.23 18.59
N ASP A 58 -15.99 29.87 17.94
CA ASP A 58 -14.68 29.76 18.62
C ASP A 58 -13.85 31.05 18.57
N LEU A 59 -14.15 31.97 17.64
CA LEU A 59 -13.38 33.18 17.32
C LEU A 59 -11.88 32.92 17.08
N ASN A 60 -11.52 31.69 16.70
CA ASN A 60 -10.14 31.27 16.54
C ASN A 60 -9.65 31.50 15.10
N GLN A 61 -8.89 32.58 14.91
CA GLN A 61 -8.35 32.98 13.61
C GLN A 61 -7.32 31.96 13.07
N SER A 62 -6.52 31.33 13.93
CA SER A 62 -5.52 30.35 13.52
C SER A 62 -6.17 29.12 12.88
N ARG A 63 -7.34 28.69 13.39
CA ARG A 63 -8.10 27.58 12.82
C ARG A 63 -8.59 27.90 11.40
N VAL A 64 -9.04 29.12 11.16
CA VAL A 64 -9.46 29.60 9.83
C VAL A 64 -8.27 29.57 8.87
N LEU A 65 -7.13 30.13 9.27
CA LEU A 65 -5.92 30.14 8.45
C LEU A 65 -5.44 28.73 8.11
N GLN A 66 -5.44 27.81 9.08
CA GLN A 66 -5.07 26.41 8.87
C GLN A 66 -6.04 25.70 7.91
N SER A 67 -7.35 25.94 8.05
CA SER A 67 -8.36 25.32 7.16
C SER A 67 -8.25 25.79 5.71
N LEU A 68 -7.78 27.02 5.49
CA LEU A 68 -7.68 27.66 4.18
C LEU A 68 -6.23 27.77 3.69
N GLU A 69 -5.28 27.10 4.33
CA GLU A 69 -3.85 27.23 4.02
C GLU A 69 -3.53 26.71 2.62
N LEU A 70 -4.03 25.50 2.32
CA LEU A 70 -3.82 24.82 1.04
C LEU A 70 -4.68 25.38 -0.09
N TRP A 71 -5.63 26.27 0.22
CA TRP A 71 -6.55 26.86 -0.74
C TRP A 71 -6.12 28.28 -1.08
N GLY A 72 -5.40 28.43 -2.19
CA GLY A 72 -4.87 29.71 -2.67
C GLY A 72 -5.98 30.72 -2.95
N ASP A 73 -6.99 30.29 -3.71
CA ASP A 73 -8.07 31.16 -4.22
C ASP A 73 -9.32 31.15 -3.30
N ALA A 74 -9.15 30.78 -2.03
CA ALA A 74 -10.24 30.72 -1.05
C ALA A 74 -10.92 32.08 -0.89
N ASN A 75 -10.15 33.17 -0.89
CA ASN A 75 -10.68 34.52 -0.68
C ASN A 75 -11.68 34.92 -1.78
N GLU A 76 -11.38 34.62 -3.04
CA GLU A 76 -12.28 34.91 -4.16
C GLU A 76 -13.58 34.12 -4.03
N THR A 77 -13.48 32.84 -3.66
CA THR A 77 -14.63 31.97 -3.47
C THR A 77 -15.50 32.46 -2.31
N ILE A 78 -14.90 32.79 -1.16
CA ILE A 78 -15.61 33.35 0.00
C ILE A 78 -16.33 34.64 -0.35
N CYS A 79 -15.69 35.53 -1.12
CA CYS A 79 -16.30 36.80 -1.51
C CYS A 79 -17.41 36.64 -2.53
N TRP A 80 -17.30 35.68 -3.45
CA TRP A 80 -18.40 35.33 -4.33
C TRP A 80 -19.59 34.76 -3.54
N LEU A 81 -19.35 33.86 -2.58
CA LEU A 81 -20.40 33.35 -1.68
C LEU A 81 -21.06 34.50 -0.91
N ALA A 82 -20.26 35.34 -0.25
CA ALA A 82 -20.77 36.47 0.55
C ALA A 82 -21.64 37.43 -0.27
N GLY A 83 -21.32 37.65 -1.55
CA GLY A 83 -22.10 38.49 -2.45
C GLY A 83 -23.41 37.86 -2.95
N ASN A 84 -23.53 36.54 -2.90
CA ASN A 84 -24.74 35.80 -3.30
C ASN A 84 -25.59 35.34 -2.09
N GLU A 85 -25.10 35.58 -0.87
CA GLU A 85 -25.83 35.22 0.34
C GLU A 85 -27.03 36.13 0.60
N ALA A 86 -28.17 35.50 0.92
CA ALA A 86 -29.39 36.19 1.30
C ALA A 86 -29.47 36.47 2.82
N ASP A 87 -28.83 35.63 3.64
CA ASP A 87 -28.80 35.82 5.09
C ASP A 87 -27.68 36.79 5.47
N THR A 88 -28.06 37.94 6.01
CA THR A 88 -27.13 38.97 6.47
C THR A 88 -26.20 38.47 7.57
N ALA A 89 -26.68 37.58 8.45
CA ALA A 89 -25.87 37.03 9.52
C ALA A 89 -24.79 36.08 8.99
N MET A 90 -25.11 35.27 7.98
CA MET A 90 -24.13 34.42 7.32
C MET A 90 -23.14 35.23 6.48
N GLN A 91 -23.63 36.26 5.78
CA GLN A 91 -22.79 37.19 5.03
C GLN A 91 -21.71 37.84 5.91
N ASP A 92 -22.07 38.32 7.11
CA ASP A 92 -21.11 38.91 8.05
C ASP A 92 -20.02 37.90 8.48
N ARG A 93 -20.38 36.64 8.69
CA ARG A 93 -19.44 35.57 9.06
C ARG A 93 -18.46 35.27 7.92
N LEU A 94 -18.96 35.23 6.68
CA LEU A 94 -18.14 35.04 5.48
C LEU A 94 -17.15 36.20 5.29
N LEU A 95 -17.61 37.44 5.48
CA LEU A 95 -16.73 38.61 5.42
C LEU A 95 -15.65 38.58 6.51
N ALA A 96 -15.99 38.10 7.72
CA ALA A 96 -15.04 37.97 8.81
C ALA A 96 -13.91 36.96 8.50
N ILE A 97 -14.23 35.80 7.92
CA ILE A 97 -13.19 34.83 7.51
C ILE A 97 -12.38 35.29 6.30
N ALA A 98 -12.98 36.05 5.37
CA ALA A 98 -12.26 36.69 4.26
C ALA A 98 -11.23 37.70 4.77
N ALA A 99 -11.60 38.53 5.75
CA ALA A 99 -10.70 39.50 6.38
C ALA A 99 -9.47 38.83 7.01
N ILE A 100 -9.64 37.66 7.65
CA ILE A 100 -8.55 36.88 8.25
C ILE A 100 -7.61 36.32 7.18
N LYS A 101 -8.16 35.71 6.12
CA LYS A 101 -7.35 35.13 5.04
C LYS A 101 -6.59 36.19 4.23
N SER A 102 -7.19 37.37 4.04
CA SER A 102 -6.58 38.52 3.36
C SER A 102 -5.50 39.21 4.21
N GLY A 103 -5.51 39.03 5.53
CA GLY A 103 -4.47 39.53 6.44
C GLY A 103 -4.50 41.04 6.70
N ASN A 104 -5.43 41.80 6.12
CA ASN A 104 -5.46 43.26 6.25
C ASN A 104 -6.83 43.90 6.50
N ASN A 105 -7.80 43.16 7.06
CA ASN A 105 -9.18 43.63 7.32
C ASN A 105 -9.93 44.19 6.10
N THR A 106 -9.32 44.16 4.90
CA THR A 106 -9.90 44.65 3.65
C THR A 106 -10.95 43.68 3.11
N GLY A 107 -10.94 42.42 3.57
CA GLY A 107 -11.96 41.42 3.24
C GLY A 107 -12.30 41.40 1.76
N CYS A 108 -13.60 41.42 1.46
CA CYS A 108 -14.14 41.43 0.09
C CYS A 108 -14.21 42.82 -0.56
N GLY A 109 -13.51 43.82 0.01
CA GLY A 109 -13.58 45.22 -0.38
C GLY A 109 -12.31 45.78 -1.01
N GLU A 110 -11.99 45.38 -2.24
CA GLU A 110 -11.52 46.24 -3.36
C GLU A 110 -11.36 45.33 -4.59
N ILE A 111 -12.48 44.83 -5.12
CA ILE A 111 -12.53 44.31 -6.49
C ILE A 111 -13.36 45.29 -7.31
N ALA A 112 -12.85 46.51 -7.43
CA ALA A 112 -13.27 47.46 -8.44
C ALA A 112 -12.03 47.81 -9.27
N VAL A 113 -12.05 47.37 -10.53
CA VAL A 113 -11.13 47.74 -11.62
C VAL A 113 -9.75 47.10 -11.55
N LEU A 114 -9.61 45.90 -12.14
CA LEU A 114 -8.54 45.61 -13.11
C LEU A 114 -8.93 44.39 -13.96
N ALA A 115 -9.76 44.66 -14.96
CA ALA A 115 -9.72 43.87 -16.17
C ALA A 115 -8.30 43.96 -16.74
N GLY A 116 -7.62 42.81 -16.81
CA GLY A 116 -6.35 42.67 -17.52
C GLY A 116 -5.12 42.89 -16.65
N THR A 117 -4.64 41.84 -16.00
CA THR A 117 -3.20 41.57 -15.99
C THR A 117 -2.96 40.07 -15.89
N GLU A 118 -2.08 39.65 -16.78
CA GLU A 118 -1.66 38.31 -17.12
C GLU A 118 -1.30 37.44 -15.91
N ARG A 119 -1.74 36.18 -15.96
CA ARG A 119 -1.39 35.09 -15.04
C ARG A 119 0.13 34.91 -15.04
N PRO A 120 0.88 35.24 -13.96
CA PRO A 120 2.21 34.67 -13.82
C PRO A 120 1.99 33.22 -13.42
N VAL A 121 2.17 32.32 -14.38
CA VAL A 121 2.47 30.92 -14.07
C VAL A 121 3.69 30.94 -13.16
N PRO A 122 3.62 30.47 -11.90
CA PRO A 122 4.84 30.17 -11.18
C PRO A 122 5.48 28.99 -11.92
N ALA A 123 6.44 29.31 -12.78
CA ALA A 123 7.53 28.41 -13.07
C ALA A 123 8.20 28.14 -11.73
N GLY A 124 7.98 26.96 -11.17
CA GLY A 124 8.86 26.43 -10.14
C GLY A 124 9.97 25.62 -10.81
N PRO A 125 11.18 26.15 -11.05
CA PRO A 125 12.37 25.33 -11.02
C PRO A 125 12.80 25.25 -9.55
N GLY A 126 12.17 24.33 -8.82
CA GLY A 126 12.56 23.93 -7.47
C GLY A 126 13.62 22.84 -7.55
N THR A 127 14.85 23.25 -7.79
CA THR A 127 16.08 22.45 -7.76
C THR A 127 16.26 21.69 -6.44
N GLY A 128 16.70 20.44 -6.51
CA GLY A 128 17.64 19.89 -5.53
C GLY A 128 17.22 18.65 -4.73
N SER A 129 17.48 17.46 -5.27
CA SER A 129 17.98 16.35 -4.45
C SER A 129 18.88 15.42 -5.27
N SER A 130 20.02 15.96 -5.68
CA SER A 130 21.16 15.18 -6.15
C SER A 130 21.85 14.55 -4.94
N SER A 131 21.49 13.31 -4.58
CA SER A 131 22.43 12.48 -3.81
C SER A 131 22.12 10.99 -3.74
N ASN A 132 20.91 10.53 -4.10
CA ASN A 132 20.57 9.11 -3.92
C ASN A 132 20.42 8.34 -5.23
N PHE A 133 20.10 8.99 -6.36
CA PHE A 133 19.91 8.28 -7.63
C PHE A 133 21.17 7.59 -8.15
N PHE A 134 22.33 8.25 -8.06
CA PHE A 134 23.62 7.64 -8.41
C PHE A 134 23.98 6.47 -7.47
N LEU A 135 23.67 6.59 -6.18
CA LEU A 135 23.91 5.53 -5.20
C LEU A 135 23.03 4.31 -5.48
N PHE A 136 21.75 4.52 -5.81
CA PHE A 136 20.85 3.43 -6.21
C PHE A 136 21.24 2.78 -7.54
N CYS A 137 21.67 3.56 -8.55
CA CYS A 137 22.16 2.99 -9.81
C CYS A 137 23.45 2.18 -9.63
N VAL A 138 24.39 2.65 -8.81
CA VAL A 138 25.64 1.93 -8.52
C VAL A 138 25.37 0.69 -7.66
N ALA A 139 24.47 0.76 -6.68
CA ALA A 139 24.05 -0.39 -5.88
C ALA A 139 23.34 -1.46 -6.74
N ALA A 140 22.49 -1.03 -7.68
CA ALA A 140 21.83 -1.93 -8.61
C ALA A 140 22.83 -2.62 -9.55
N LEU A 141 23.81 -1.87 -10.11
CA LEU A 141 24.86 -2.45 -10.94
C LEU A 141 25.75 -3.42 -10.16
N LEU A 142 26.06 -3.13 -8.89
CA LEU A 142 26.83 -4.03 -8.04
C LEU A 142 26.06 -5.33 -7.74
N LEU A 143 24.76 -5.25 -7.45
CA LEU A 143 23.95 -6.46 -7.27
C LEU A 143 23.91 -7.30 -8.55
N VAL A 144 23.70 -6.69 -9.72
CA VAL A 144 23.73 -7.41 -11.00
C VAL A 144 25.09 -8.05 -11.25
N ALA A 145 26.19 -7.37 -10.93
CA ALA A 145 27.55 -7.92 -11.06
C ALA A 145 27.81 -9.08 -10.10
N ILE A 146 27.34 -9.01 -8.86
CA ILE A 146 27.51 -10.07 -7.85
C ILE A 146 26.68 -11.30 -8.23
N PHE A 147 25.39 -11.13 -8.58
CA PHE A 147 24.53 -12.22 -9.00
C PHE A 147 24.99 -12.82 -10.33
N GLY A 148 25.38 -12.00 -11.30
CA GLY A 148 25.95 -12.46 -12.57
C GLY A 148 27.25 -13.23 -12.38
N GLY A 149 28.14 -12.74 -11.50
CA GLY A 149 29.39 -13.42 -11.14
C GLY A 149 29.17 -14.76 -10.44
N LEU A 150 28.23 -14.84 -9.49
CA LEU A 150 27.86 -16.08 -8.81
C LEU A 150 27.31 -17.13 -9.79
N ILE A 151 26.42 -16.72 -10.71
CA ILE A 151 25.87 -17.60 -11.74
C ILE A 151 26.99 -18.08 -12.67
N TRP A 152 27.90 -17.19 -13.09
CA TRP A 152 29.03 -17.55 -13.95
C TRP A 152 29.97 -18.56 -13.27
N VAL A 153 30.29 -18.35 -11.99
CA VAL A 153 31.11 -19.28 -11.18
C VAL A 153 30.41 -20.62 -10.99
N MET A 154 29.09 -20.64 -10.75
CA MET A 154 28.34 -21.90 -10.64
C MET A 154 28.33 -22.67 -11.96
N VAL A 155 28.16 -22.00 -13.09
CA VAL A 155 28.19 -22.62 -14.42
C VAL A 155 29.60 -23.10 -14.77
N GLN A 156 30.65 -22.36 -14.39
CA GLN A 156 32.03 -22.78 -14.61
C GLN A 156 32.40 -23.98 -13.72
N ARG A 157 31.92 -24.01 -12.47
CA ARG A 157 32.08 -25.17 -11.56
C ARG A 157 31.30 -26.39 -12.04
N SER A 158 30.10 -26.23 -12.58
CA SER A 158 29.35 -27.35 -13.18
C SER A 158 30.05 -27.90 -14.43
N ARG A 159 30.76 -27.05 -15.19
CA ARG A 159 31.58 -27.51 -16.33
C ARG A 159 32.86 -28.22 -15.89
N ALA A 160 33.47 -27.81 -14.77
CA ALA A 160 34.65 -28.47 -14.20
C ALA A 160 34.33 -29.81 -13.52
N ASN A 161 33.11 -29.98 -12.98
CA ASN A 161 32.62 -31.26 -12.45
C ASN A 161 31.89 -32.12 -13.50
N GLY A 162 31.93 -31.73 -14.77
CA GLY A 162 31.32 -32.43 -15.89
C GLY A 162 32.15 -33.60 -16.41
N SER A 163 32.50 -34.53 -15.52
CA SER A 163 32.88 -35.92 -15.87
C SER A 163 32.78 -36.79 -14.63
N ALA A 164 31.58 -36.84 -14.04
CA ALA A 164 31.16 -38.01 -13.27
C ALA A 164 30.10 -38.68 -14.13
N ASP A 165 30.53 -39.76 -14.78
CA ASP A 165 29.71 -40.73 -15.49
C ASP A 165 28.50 -41.07 -14.61
N PHE A 166 27.30 -40.79 -15.11
CA PHE A 166 26.06 -41.16 -14.45
C PHE A 166 25.61 -42.43 -15.14
N ASP A 167 26.09 -43.58 -14.65
CA ASP A 167 25.58 -44.88 -15.03
C ASP A 167 24.07 -44.93 -14.71
N ASP A 168 23.26 -44.95 -15.76
CA ASP A 168 21.86 -45.29 -15.71
C ASP A 168 21.72 -46.81 -15.41
N ASP A 169 21.64 -47.17 -14.13
CA ASP A 169 21.02 -48.45 -13.73
C ASP A 169 20.04 -48.25 -12.58
N PHE A 170 18.83 -47.82 -12.92
CA PHE A 170 17.64 -48.01 -12.09
C PHE A 170 16.51 -48.61 -12.92
N GLY A 171 16.70 -49.89 -13.26
CA GLY A 171 15.66 -50.80 -13.76
C GLY A 171 15.54 -52.04 -12.88
N GLY A 172 15.32 -51.87 -11.57
CA GLY A 172 15.24 -52.96 -10.60
C GLY A 172 13.93 -52.97 -9.81
N SER A 173 13.07 -53.92 -10.16
CA SER A 173 11.76 -54.21 -9.55
C SER A 173 11.76 -54.35 -8.01
N SER A 174 10.71 -53.78 -7.42
CA SER A 174 9.92 -54.27 -6.28
C SER A 174 10.57 -55.06 -5.13
N SER A 175 10.21 -54.58 -3.92
CA SER A 175 10.00 -55.31 -2.65
C SER A 175 11.19 -55.52 -1.71
N GLY A 176 11.04 -55.04 -0.48
CA GLY A 176 11.79 -55.57 0.67
C GLY A 176 12.17 -54.55 1.76
N GLY A 177 11.30 -54.42 2.77
CA GLY A 177 11.74 -54.26 4.17
C GLY A 177 12.29 -52.90 4.61
N GLY A 178 11.41 -51.97 5.01
CA GLY A 178 11.79 -50.89 5.91
C GLY A 178 11.87 -51.41 7.35
N SER A 179 13.06 -51.38 7.95
CA SER A 179 13.27 -51.62 9.39
C SER A 179 12.53 -50.55 10.23
N PRO A 180 11.90 -50.92 11.36
CA PRO A 180 11.20 -49.96 12.21
C PRO A 180 12.20 -49.10 13.00
N VAL A 181 11.87 -47.82 13.11
CA VAL A 181 12.51 -46.88 14.04
C VAL A 181 12.25 -47.36 15.47
N ALA A 182 13.32 -47.58 16.24
CA ALA A 182 13.23 -47.90 17.66
C ALA A 182 12.71 -46.68 18.43
N LEU A 183 11.55 -46.85 19.08
CA LEU A 183 11.00 -45.90 20.04
C LEU A 183 11.81 -46.00 21.33
N VAL A 184 12.13 -44.85 21.91
CA VAL A 184 12.66 -44.72 23.28
C VAL A 184 11.57 -45.22 24.24
N GLU A 185 11.95 -46.17 25.10
CA GLU A 185 11.15 -46.61 26.24
C GLU A 185 11.04 -45.46 27.25
N ASP A 186 9.85 -44.88 27.36
CA ASP A 186 9.44 -44.04 28.49
C ASP A 186 8.73 -44.93 29.50
N ASP A 187 9.25 -44.91 30.73
CA ASP A 187 8.79 -45.73 31.84
C ASP A 187 7.33 -45.41 32.22
N GLY A 188 6.43 -46.33 31.91
CA GLY A 188 5.38 -46.70 32.87
C GLY A 188 4.12 -45.83 32.94
N VAL A 189 3.71 -45.14 31.87
CA VAL A 189 2.28 -44.89 31.62
C VAL A 189 1.98 -45.28 30.18
N GLY A 190 1.45 -46.50 29.98
CA GLY A 190 1.05 -46.98 28.67
C GLY A 190 -0.13 -46.16 28.13
N SER A 191 0.13 -45.04 27.48
CA SER A 191 -0.90 -44.30 26.76
C SER A 191 -1.14 -44.98 25.40
N GLN A 192 -1.93 -46.07 25.39
CA GLN A 192 -2.56 -46.50 24.15
C GLN A 192 -3.51 -45.38 23.69
N ALA A 193 -3.35 -44.90 22.46
CA ALA A 193 -4.27 -43.93 21.89
C ALA A 193 -5.67 -44.55 21.79
N ILE A 194 -6.60 -44.10 22.63
CA ILE A 194 -7.96 -44.66 22.75
C ILE A 194 -8.77 -44.44 21.44
N ALA A 195 -8.47 -43.39 20.68
CA ALA A 195 -9.00 -43.19 19.34
C ALA A 195 -8.03 -42.37 18.45
N ARG A 196 -8.15 -42.54 17.13
CA ARG A 196 -7.45 -41.71 16.13
C ARG A 196 -8.45 -41.28 15.04
N PHE A 197 -8.78 -40.00 15.01
CA PHE A 197 -9.67 -39.43 14.01
C PHE A 197 -8.84 -38.86 12.85
N ARG A 198 -9.25 -39.15 11.61
CA ARG A 198 -8.69 -38.53 10.40
C ARG A 198 -9.80 -37.80 9.69
N THR A 199 -9.53 -36.54 9.38
CA THR A 199 -10.45 -35.68 8.65
C THR A 199 -9.79 -35.22 7.35
N SER A 200 -10.60 -34.85 6.36
CA SER A 200 -10.15 -34.13 5.18
C SER A 200 -11.01 -32.89 4.97
N TYR A 201 -10.38 -31.72 4.90
CA TYR A 201 -11.04 -30.46 4.55
C TYR A 201 -11.13 -30.27 3.04
N SER A 202 -12.29 -29.81 2.56
CA SER A 202 -12.50 -29.35 1.18
C SER A 202 -12.82 -27.86 1.18
N ARG A 203 -12.19 -27.10 0.27
CA ARG A 203 -12.32 -25.63 0.20
C ARG A 203 -13.76 -25.24 -0.17
N GLY A 204 -14.40 -24.45 0.69
CA GLY A 204 -15.79 -23.99 0.53
C GLY A 204 -16.81 -24.78 1.34
N ASN A 205 -16.37 -25.67 2.25
CA ASN A 205 -17.24 -26.33 3.20
C ASN A 205 -17.31 -25.51 4.50
N ASP A 206 -18.30 -24.63 4.58
CA ASP A 206 -18.50 -23.74 5.74
C ASP A 206 -19.17 -24.43 6.94
N ASN A 207 -19.66 -25.66 6.78
CA ASN A 207 -20.28 -26.47 7.83
C ASN A 207 -19.30 -27.49 8.44
N TYR A 208 -18.00 -27.22 8.35
CA TYR A 208 -16.97 -28.11 8.86
C TYR A 208 -16.80 -27.93 10.38
N ASP A 209 -17.66 -28.59 11.16
CA ASP A 209 -17.64 -28.64 12.63
C ASP A 209 -17.50 -30.10 13.11
N ASP A 210 -16.29 -30.63 12.96
CA ASP A 210 -15.93 -31.95 13.50
C ASP A 210 -15.55 -31.81 14.98
N SER A 211 -16.56 -31.76 15.84
CA SER A 211 -16.38 -31.81 17.30
C SER A 211 -16.40 -33.26 17.77
N PHE A 212 -15.27 -33.76 18.28
CA PHE A 212 -15.16 -35.12 18.84
C PHE A 212 -15.19 -35.05 20.37
N PRO A 213 -16.04 -35.82 21.06
CA PRO A 213 -16.00 -35.91 22.50
C PRO A 213 -14.71 -36.59 22.98
N ILE A 214 -14.17 -36.10 24.09
CA ILE A 214 -13.01 -36.72 24.75
C ILE A 214 -13.57 -37.70 25.77
N GLU A 215 -13.58 -38.98 25.40
CA GLU A 215 -13.99 -40.08 26.27
C GLU A 215 -12.77 -40.83 26.82
N ASN A 216 -12.89 -41.31 28.06
CA ASN A 216 -11.92 -42.25 28.62
C ASN A 216 -12.18 -43.68 28.09
N ALA A 217 -11.27 -44.62 28.38
CA ALA A 217 -11.40 -46.01 27.92
C ALA A 217 -12.65 -46.75 28.44
N SER A 218 -13.36 -46.16 29.41
CA SER A 218 -14.61 -46.70 29.98
C SER A 218 -15.87 -46.04 29.39
N GLY A 219 -15.73 -45.06 28.48
CA GLY A 219 -16.85 -44.37 27.82
C GLY A 219 -17.45 -43.21 28.62
N ASP A 220 -16.78 -42.74 29.67
CA ASP A 220 -17.18 -41.52 30.38
C ASP A 220 -16.54 -40.28 29.76
N PHE A 221 -17.32 -39.21 29.65
CA PHE A 221 -16.87 -37.89 29.20
C PHE A 221 -16.04 -37.19 30.28
N LEU A 222 -14.92 -36.58 29.89
CA LEU A 222 -14.06 -35.76 30.75
C LEU A 222 -14.42 -34.27 30.67
#